data_AF-A0A534JIP3-F1
#
_entry.id   AF-A0A534JIP3-F1
#
_cell.length_a   1.000
_cell.length_b   1.000
_cell.length_c   1.000
_cell.angle_alpha   90.00
_cell.angle_beta   90.00
_cell.angle_gamma   90.00
#
_symmetry.space_group_name_H-M   'P 1'
#
loop_
_entity.id
_entity.type
_entity.pdbx_description
1 polymer ?
#
loop_
_entity_poly.entity_id
_entity_poly.type
_entity_poly.pdbx_seq_one_letter_code
_entity_poly.pdbx_strand_id
1 'polypeptide(L)'
;MLALADLGNYPNGWFGAFYVVASNVIVMNKVPLMRIKDTQPHLYKHYAFHVLLHEYLHSLGFVDEMRCRTLALEISRSLFGEDHVVTRIAEDVSRFFPNLVYPDAAWQPGELRFEIVPDFDRGNTGYIA
;
A
#
# COMPACT_ATOMS: atom_id res chain seq x y z
N MET A 1 11.93 -3.00 -6.42
CA MET A 1 12.02 -1.53 -6.41
C MET A 1 10.73 -0.90 -5.89
N LEU A 2 10.82 0.22 -5.18
CA LEU A 2 9.67 1.02 -4.74
C LEU A 2 9.73 2.40 -5.39
N ALA A 3 8.61 2.87 -5.92
CA ALA A 3 8.40 4.23 -6.36
C ALA A 3 7.26 4.87 -5.57
N LEU A 4 7.33 6.17 -5.33
CA LEU A 4 6.21 6.98 -4.85
C LEU A 4 5.68 7.82 -6.01
N ALA A 5 4.37 7.92 -6.14
CA ALA A 5 3.74 8.81 -7.11
C ALA A 5 2.47 9.41 -6.52
N ASP A 6 2.10 10.59 -6.97
CA ASP A 6 0.74 11.08 -6.79
C ASP A 6 -0.15 10.36 -7.81
N LEU A 7 -1.08 9.53 -7.32
CA LEU A 7 -2.01 8.80 -8.19
C LEU A 7 -3.37 9.49 -8.29
N GLY A 8 -3.50 10.69 -7.72
CA GLY A 8 -4.77 11.38 -7.57
C GLY A 8 -5.70 10.71 -6.56
N ASN A 9 -6.98 11.07 -6.65
CA ASN A 9 -8.07 10.47 -5.87
C ASN A 9 -9.28 10.20 -6.75
N TYR A 10 -9.97 9.10 -6.47
CA TYR A 10 -11.23 8.75 -7.13
C TYR A 10 -12.42 8.88 -6.15
N PRO A 11 -13.58 9.40 -6.60
CA PRO A 11 -14.75 9.63 -5.74
C PRO A 11 -15.32 8.37 -5.08
N ASN A 12 -15.02 7.18 -5.61
CA ASN A 12 -15.61 5.90 -5.19
C ASN A 12 -14.57 4.86 -4.76
N GLY A 13 -13.31 5.27 -4.55
CA GLY A 13 -12.25 4.33 -4.21
C GLY A 13 -10.89 5.00 -4.14
N TRP A 14 -9.97 4.33 -3.46
CA TRP A 14 -8.62 4.81 -3.27
C TRP A 14 -7.62 3.81 -3.88
N PHE A 15 -6.66 4.34 -4.64
CA PHE A 15 -5.51 3.59 -5.14
C PHE A 15 -4.35 3.76 -4.18
N GLY A 16 -3.99 2.69 -3.49
CA GLY A 16 -2.96 2.78 -2.48
C GLY A 16 -1.56 2.53 -2.88
N ALA A 17 -1.46 1.55 -3.71
CA ALA A 17 -0.35 1.32 -4.55
C ALA A 17 -0.90 0.57 -5.75
N PHE A 18 -0.05 0.37 -6.72
CA PHE A 18 -0.24 -0.71 -7.66
C PHE A 18 1.11 -1.32 -7.97
N TYR A 19 1.11 -2.63 -8.07
CA TYR A 19 2.14 -3.37 -8.75
C TYR A 19 1.87 -3.34 -10.26
N VAL A 20 2.87 -2.93 -11.05
CA VAL A 20 2.79 -3.06 -12.50
C VAL A 20 3.08 -4.52 -12.84
N VAL A 21 2.05 -5.23 -13.31
CA VAL A 21 2.16 -6.64 -13.71
C VAL A 21 3.34 -6.83 -14.66
N ALA A 22 4.15 -7.87 -14.40
CA ALA A 22 5.38 -8.19 -15.12
C ALA A 22 6.51 -7.14 -14.99
N SER A 23 6.49 -6.32 -13.92
CA SER A 23 7.61 -5.44 -13.55
C SER A 23 8.26 -5.86 -12.22
N ASN A 24 9.28 -5.14 -11.79
CA ASN A 24 9.88 -5.26 -10.46
C ASN A 24 9.58 -4.03 -9.58
N VAL A 25 8.57 -3.23 -9.94
CA VAL A 25 8.25 -1.96 -9.28
C VAL A 25 6.87 -2.02 -8.61
N ILE A 26 6.86 -1.74 -7.31
CA ILE A 26 5.65 -1.34 -6.58
C ILE A 26 5.60 0.18 -6.62
N VAL A 27 4.48 0.76 -7.07
CA VAL A 27 4.24 2.20 -7.04
C VAL A 27 3.27 2.52 -5.92
N MET A 28 3.72 3.18 -4.87
CA MET A 28 2.87 3.58 -3.75
C MET A 28 2.34 5.01 -3.94
N ASN A 29 1.06 5.20 -3.62
CA ASN A 29 0.45 6.52 -3.66
C ASN A 29 0.97 7.39 -2.52
N LYS A 30 1.56 8.53 -2.86
CA LYS A 30 2.18 9.46 -1.91
C LYS A 30 1.17 10.29 -1.13
N VAL A 31 0.05 10.65 -1.75
CA VAL A 31 -1.03 11.46 -1.14
C VAL A 31 -1.52 10.88 0.19
N PRO A 32 -1.96 9.62 0.27
CA PRO A 32 -2.44 9.02 1.50
C PRO A 32 -1.34 8.86 2.55
N LEU A 33 -0.12 8.50 2.13
CA LEU A 33 1.04 8.44 3.02
C LEU A 33 1.26 9.79 3.72
N MET A 34 1.31 10.89 2.96
CA MET A 34 1.49 12.23 3.52
C MET A 34 0.32 12.61 4.43
N ARG A 35 -0.92 12.36 4.00
CA ARG A 35 -2.10 12.67 4.83
C ARG A 35 -2.09 11.93 6.15
N ILE A 36 -1.76 10.64 6.15
CA ILE A 36 -1.66 9.84 7.38
C ILE A 36 -0.49 10.35 8.23
N LYS A 37 0.65 10.70 7.61
CA LYS A 37 1.79 11.28 8.33
C LYS A 37 1.41 12.56 9.07
N ASP A 38 0.59 13.41 8.46
CA ASP A 38 0.21 14.71 9.01
C ASP A 38 -0.94 14.60 10.03
N THR A 39 -1.90 13.71 9.80
CA THR A 39 -3.12 13.62 10.63
C THR A 39 -3.06 12.53 11.69
N GLN A 40 -2.42 11.40 11.39
CA GLN A 40 -2.38 10.20 12.23
C GLN A 40 -0.99 9.52 12.14
N PRO A 41 0.11 10.20 12.52
CA PRO A 41 1.48 9.72 12.28
C PRO A 41 1.75 8.34 12.90
N HIS A 42 1.05 7.99 13.98
CA HIS A 42 1.16 6.67 14.61
C HIS A 42 0.67 5.52 13.72
N LEU A 43 -0.19 5.77 12.73
CA LEU A 43 -0.67 4.78 11.77
C LEU A 43 0.22 4.65 10.53
N TYR A 44 1.10 5.63 10.27
CA TYR A 44 1.86 5.74 9.01
C TYR A 44 2.61 4.46 8.66
N LYS A 45 3.38 3.91 9.61
CA LYS A 45 4.18 2.71 9.38
C LYS A 45 3.31 1.46 9.22
N HIS A 46 2.24 1.36 9.99
CA HIS A 46 1.34 0.20 9.95
C HIS A 46 0.59 0.13 8.62
N TYR A 47 0.16 1.29 8.14
CA TYR A 47 -0.45 1.44 6.84
C TYR A 47 0.50 1.15 5.69
N ALA A 48 1.70 1.75 5.70
CA ALA A 48 2.71 1.50 4.67
C ALA A 48 3.07 0.02 4.58
N PHE A 49 3.21 -0.65 5.73
CA PHE A 49 3.44 -2.10 5.78
C PHE A 49 2.30 -2.88 5.11
N HIS A 50 1.04 -2.60 5.46
CA HIS A 50 -0.11 -3.31 4.90
C HIS A 50 -0.18 -3.18 3.37
N VAL A 51 -0.03 -1.95 2.85
CA VAL A 51 -0.05 -1.68 1.41
C VAL A 51 1.13 -2.36 0.71
N LEU A 52 2.34 -2.28 1.26
CA LEU A 52 3.52 -2.96 0.70
C LEU A 52 3.32 -4.48 0.67
N LEU A 53 2.76 -5.06 1.73
CA LEU A 53 2.50 -6.50 1.79
C LEU A 53 1.50 -6.93 0.71
N HIS A 54 0.42 -6.17 0.52
CA HIS A 54 -0.59 -6.45 -0.53
C HIS A 54 0.03 -6.44 -1.93
N GLU A 55 0.79 -5.39 -2.27
CA GLU A 55 1.44 -5.31 -3.58
C GLU A 55 2.60 -6.30 -3.74
N TYR A 56 3.28 -6.66 -2.65
CA TYR A 56 4.29 -7.71 -2.69
C TYR A 56 3.65 -9.06 -3.02
N LEU A 57 2.49 -9.40 -2.47
CA LEU A 57 1.75 -10.60 -2.86
C LEU A 57 1.35 -10.57 -4.34
N HIS A 58 0.90 -9.42 -4.85
CA HIS A 58 0.67 -9.24 -6.29
C HIS A 58 1.94 -9.52 -7.11
N SER A 59 3.10 -9.06 -6.64
CA SER A 59 4.40 -9.33 -7.29
C SER A 59 4.82 -10.81 -7.27
N LEU A 60 4.31 -11.60 -6.32
CA LEU A 60 4.49 -13.05 -6.25
C LEU A 60 3.52 -13.84 -7.15
N GLY A 61 2.63 -13.16 -7.88
CA GLY A 61 1.70 -13.77 -8.83
C GLY A 61 0.31 -14.07 -8.27
N PHE A 62 -0.02 -13.61 -7.06
CA PHE A 62 -1.40 -13.65 -6.57
C PHE A 62 -2.18 -12.51 -7.22
N VAL A 63 -2.93 -12.77 -8.30
CA VAL A 63 -3.65 -11.70 -9.05
C VAL A 63 -5.06 -11.45 -8.50
N ASP A 64 -5.65 -12.44 -7.83
CA ASP A 64 -6.99 -12.32 -7.26
C ASP A 64 -6.97 -11.46 -5.99
N GLU A 65 -7.70 -10.34 -6.02
CA GLU A 65 -7.74 -9.36 -4.92
C GLU A 65 -8.25 -9.97 -3.61
N MET A 66 -9.24 -10.86 -3.67
CA MET A 66 -9.77 -11.51 -2.47
C MET A 66 -8.70 -12.41 -1.84
N ARG A 67 -7.99 -13.19 -2.65
CA ARG A 67 -6.88 -14.02 -2.19
C ARG A 67 -5.74 -13.19 -1.63
N CYS A 68 -5.36 -12.07 -2.26
CA CYS A 68 -4.34 -11.17 -1.71
C CYS A 68 -4.74 -10.61 -0.35
N ARG A 69 -5.99 -10.17 -0.18
CA ARG A 69 -6.50 -9.68 1.11
C ARG A 69 -6.47 -10.75 2.19
N THR A 70 -6.93 -11.97 1.87
CA THR A 70 -6.90 -13.09 2.82
C THR A 70 -5.48 -13.42 3.24
N LEU A 71 -4.55 -13.54 2.29
CA LEU A 71 -3.14 -13.83 2.60
C LEU A 71 -2.47 -12.71 3.39
N ALA A 72 -2.72 -11.44 3.05
CA ALA A 72 -2.19 -10.30 3.78
C ALA A 72 -2.67 -10.29 5.24
N LEU A 73 -3.94 -10.64 5.48
CA LEU A 73 -4.50 -10.78 6.83
C LEU A 73 -3.88 -11.97 7.59
N GLU A 74 -3.77 -13.15 6.96
CA GLU A 74 -3.14 -14.33 7.56
C GLU A 74 -1.69 -14.08 7.96
N ILE A 75 -0.91 -13.47 7.07
CA ILE A 75 0.48 -13.09 7.33
C ILE A 75 0.54 -12.07 8.48
N SER A 76 -0.34 -11.06 8.48
CA SER A 76 -0.36 -10.03 9.53
C SER A 76 -0.69 -10.65 10.90
N ARG A 77 -1.68 -11.54 10.96
CA ARG A 77 -2.03 -12.32 12.16
C ARG A 77 -0.84 -13.15 12.65
N SER A 78 -0.19 -13.87 11.74
CA SER A 78 0.95 -14.72 12.08
C SER A 78 2.16 -13.94 12.61
N LEU A 79 2.42 -12.75 12.08
CA LEU A 79 3.60 -11.96 12.44
C LEU A 79 3.37 -11.08 13.68
N PHE A 80 2.16 -10.54 13.84
CA PHE A 80 1.89 -9.50 14.84
C PHE A 80 0.80 -9.86 15.86
N GLY A 81 0.00 -10.90 15.62
CA GLY A 81 -1.17 -11.24 16.44
C GLY A 81 -2.43 -10.46 16.06
N GLU A 82 -3.58 -10.87 16.59
CA GLU A 82 -4.91 -10.33 16.26
C GLU A 82 -5.07 -8.84 16.61
N ASP A 83 -4.60 -8.43 17.79
CA ASP A 83 -4.85 -7.08 18.31
C ASP A 83 -3.93 -6.00 17.73
N HIS A 84 -2.88 -6.40 16.99
CA HIS A 84 -1.92 -5.46 16.45
C HIS A 84 -2.53 -4.59 15.34
N VAL A 85 -2.15 -3.32 15.29
CA VAL A 85 -2.76 -2.34 14.38
C VAL A 85 -2.63 -2.75 12.91
N VAL A 86 -1.51 -3.36 12.51
CA VAL A 86 -1.33 -3.89 11.14
C VAL A 86 -2.40 -4.94 10.81
N THR A 87 -2.63 -5.88 11.72
CA THR A 87 -3.62 -6.95 11.55
C THR A 87 -5.02 -6.37 11.44
N ARG A 88 -5.35 -5.41 12.31
CA ARG A 88 -6.65 -4.72 12.28
C ARG A 88 -6.86 -3.90 11.02
N ILE A 89 -5.82 -3.28 10.47
CA ILE A 89 -5.87 -2.60 9.16
C ILE A 89 -6.11 -3.63 8.05
N ALA A 90 -5.42 -4.78 8.08
CA ALA A 90 -5.58 -5.82 7.07
C ALA A 90 -6.97 -6.47 7.09
N GLU A 91 -7.62 -6.53 8.25
CA GLU A 91 -8.99 -7.01 8.41
C GLU A 91 -10.00 -6.02 7.82
N ASP A 92 -9.84 -4.72 8.11
CA ASP A 92 -10.72 -3.68 7.60
C ASP A 92 -10.01 -2.32 7.50
N VAL A 93 -9.51 -2.02 6.30
CA VAL A 93 -8.84 -0.76 5.97
C VAL A 93 -9.79 0.43 6.13
N SER A 94 -11.07 0.25 5.81
CA SER A 94 -12.07 1.34 5.79
C SER A 94 -12.33 1.91 7.18
N ARG A 95 -12.23 1.07 8.22
CA ARG A 95 -12.36 1.47 9.62
C ARG A 95 -11.29 2.46 10.08
N PHE A 96 -10.07 2.35 9.54
CA PHE A 96 -8.94 3.21 9.90
C PHE A 96 -8.85 4.46 9.00
N PHE A 97 -9.34 4.34 7.77
CA PHE A 97 -9.16 5.34 6.73
C PHE A 97 -10.48 5.69 6.02
N PRO A 98 -11.55 6.07 6.75
CA PRO A 98 -12.87 6.32 6.16
C PRO A 98 -12.87 7.52 5.21
N ASN A 99 -11.99 8.49 5.45
CA ASN A 99 -11.89 9.76 4.70
C ASN A 99 -10.70 9.79 3.72
N LEU A 100 -10.18 8.62 3.32
CA LEU A 100 -9.15 8.58 2.28
C LEU A 100 -9.74 8.83 0.87
N VAL A 101 -11.07 8.90 0.77
CA VAL A 101 -11.81 9.34 -0.40
C VAL A 101 -12.12 10.84 -0.22
N TYR A 102 -11.68 11.68 -1.14
CA TYR A 102 -12.15 13.07 -1.21
C TYR A 102 -13.60 13.05 -1.73
N PRO A 103 -14.57 13.65 -1.02
CA PRO A 103 -15.85 13.95 -1.63
C PRO A 103 -15.65 15.05 -2.69
N ASP A 104 -16.24 14.82 -3.85
CA ASP A 104 -16.62 15.83 -4.87
C ASP A 104 -15.62 16.27 -5.96
N ALA A 105 -14.45 15.66 -6.12
CA ALA A 105 -13.71 15.79 -7.39
C ALA A 105 -12.77 14.61 -7.65
N ALA A 106 -12.96 13.94 -8.80
CA ALA A 106 -11.88 13.14 -9.39
C ALA A 106 -10.76 14.12 -9.76
N TRP A 107 -9.64 14.06 -9.05
CA TRP A 107 -8.47 14.88 -9.35
C TRP A 107 -7.34 13.95 -9.75
N GLN A 108 -6.78 14.21 -10.93
CA GLN A 108 -5.55 13.58 -11.41
C GLN A 108 -4.47 14.65 -11.49
N PRO A 109 -3.22 14.33 -11.11
CA PRO A 109 -2.12 15.25 -11.35
C PRO A 109 -1.95 15.46 -12.86
N GLY A 110 -1.65 16.69 -13.27
CA GLY A 110 -1.43 17.03 -14.69
C GLY A 110 -0.22 16.31 -15.32
N GLU A 111 0.72 15.86 -14.50
CA GLU A 111 1.85 15.00 -14.90
C GLU A 111 2.12 13.98 -13.79
N LEU A 112 2.15 12.69 -14.14
CA LEU A 112 2.45 11.64 -13.17
C LEU A 112 3.96 11.49 -13.00
N ARG A 113 4.47 11.94 -11.86
CA ARG A 113 5.91 11.90 -11.53
C ARG A 113 6.20 10.76 -10.56
N PHE A 114 7.14 9.90 -10.95
CA PHE A 114 7.64 8.81 -10.11
C PHE A 114 8.89 9.24 -9.35
N GLU A 115 8.84 9.14 -8.03
CA GLU A 115 9.98 9.31 -7.13
C GLU A 115 10.49 7.93 -6.73
N ILE A 116 11.62 7.49 -7.28
CA ILE A 116 12.24 6.22 -6.90
C ILE A 116 12.77 6.31 -5.47
N VAL A 117 12.41 5.34 -4.63
CA VAL A 117 12.97 5.21 -3.28
C VAL A 117 14.30 4.46 -3.39
N PRO A 118 15.44 5.13 -3.17
CA PRO A 118 16.74 4.50 -3.33
C PRO A 118 16.93 3.36 -2.32
N ASP A 119 17.66 2.34 -2.74
CA ASP A 119 18.15 1.23 -1.92
C ASP A 119 17.09 0.39 -1.20
N PHE A 120 15.83 0.50 -1.61
CA PHE A 120 14.70 -0.18 -0.97
C PHE A 120 14.82 -1.71 -0.95
N ASP A 121 15.42 -2.32 -1.98
CA ASP A 121 15.52 -3.76 -2.17
C ASP A 121 16.95 -4.32 -2.03
N ARG A 122 17.94 -3.50 -1.67
CA ARG A 122 19.36 -3.93 -1.58
C ARG A 122 19.63 -4.95 -0.47
N GLY A 123 18.82 -4.98 0.58
CA GLY A 123 19.08 -5.81 1.77
C GLY A 123 18.57 -7.25 1.68
N ASN A 124 17.74 -7.59 0.69
CA ASN A 124 17.02 -8.87 0.67
C ASN A 124 17.29 -9.73 -0.57
N THR A 125 18.34 -9.48 -1.35
CA THR A 125 18.63 -10.23 -2.59
C THR A 125 19.15 -11.67 -2.37
N GLY A 126 19.24 -12.15 -1.13
CA GLY A 126 19.76 -13.48 -0.81
C GLY A 126 18.88 -14.67 -1.24
N TYR A 127 17.65 -14.43 -1.73
CA TYR A 127 16.73 -15.48 -2.19
C TYR A 127 16.80 -15.75 -3.70
N ILE A 128 17.49 -14.90 -4.47
CA ILE A 128 17.83 -15.18 -5.88
C ILE A 128 19.23 -15.79 -5.86
N ALA A 129 19.27 -17.13 -5.76
CA ALA A 129 20.48 -17.93 -5.94
C ALA A 129 20.70 -18.27 -7.42
#